data_AF-A0ABD1YYS5-F1
#
_entry.id   AF-A0ABD1YYS5-F1
#
_cell.length_a   1.000
_cell.length_b   1.000
_cell.length_c   1.000
_cell.angle_alpha   90.00
_cell.angle_beta   90.00
_cell.angle_gamma   90.00
#
_symmetry.space_group_name_H-M   'P 1'
#
loop_
_entity.id
_entity.type
_entity.pdbx_description
1 polymer ?
#
loop_
_entity_poly.entity_id
_entity_poly.type
_entity_poly.pdbx_seq_one_letter_code
_entity_poly.pdbx_strand_id
1 'polypeptide(L)'
;MAPAQSFFSYLSIFLPKQQQASNNKQDIKMSSEQERKELDARAKEGEEVVKGGRGGKTLEAQEHLAEGRSKGGQTRASQLGKEGYQEMGKKGGLSTNEESGGEAAKKKGVDVDESKFKTKS
;
A
#
# COMPACT_ATOMS: atom_id res chain seq x y z
N MET A 1 -47.63 1.61 65.19
CA MET A 1 -46.79 0.61 65.88
C MET A 1 -46.75 -0.63 65.00
N ALA A 2 -45.67 -0.84 64.24
CA ALA A 2 -45.54 -1.97 63.31
C ALA A 2 -44.43 -2.92 63.81
N PRO A 3 -44.65 -4.25 63.87
CA PRO A 3 -43.65 -5.16 64.37
C PRO A 3 -42.76 -5.73 63.27
N ALA A 4 -41.45 -5.58 63.53
CA ALA A 4 -40.39 -6.59 63.57
C ALA A 4 -40.18 -7.63 62.44
N GLN A 5 -38.89 -7.76 62.13
CA GLN A 5 -38.19 -8.59 61.15
C GLN A 5 -38.09 -10.07 61.54
N SER A 6 -37.92 -10.99 60.57
CA SER A 6 -37.14 -12.25 60.68
C SER A 6 -37.04 -12.97 59.32
N PHE A 7 -35.90 -12.96 58.62
CA PHE A 7 -34.74 -13.89 58.60
C PHE A 7 -34.89 -15.20 57.79
N PHE A 8 -34.17 -15.24 56.66
CA PHE A 8 -33.42 -16.35 56.00
C PHE A 8 -34.09 -17.69 55.65
N SER A 9 -34.08 -18.05 54.35
CA SER A 9 -33.14 -19.07 53.83
C SER A 9 -33.36 -19.39 52.33
N TYR A 10 -32.23 -19.32 51.61
CA TYR A 10 -31.79 -20.12 50.47
C TYR A 10 -32.83 -20.77 49.54
N LEU A 11 -32.95 -20.25 48.32
CA LEU A 11 -32.81 -21.11 47.15
C LEU A 11 -32.17 -20.37 45.96
N SER A 12 -31.04 -20.94 45.57
CA SER A 12 -30.14 -20.65 44.47
C SER A 12 -30.77 -20.77 43.08
N ILE A 13 -30.60 -19.74 42.24
CA ILE A 13 -30.32 -19.87 40.80
C ILE A 13 -29.31 -18.76 40.48
N PHE A 14 -28.03 -18.96 40.77
CA PHE A 14 -27.02 -19.46 39.83
C PHE A 14 -27.02 -18.72 38.47
N LEU A 15 -25.99 -17.88 38.32
CA LEU A 15 -25.42 -17.23 37.12
C LEU A 15 -25.84 -17.81 35.74
N PRO A 16 -25.97 -16.94 34.71
CA PRO A 16 -24.75 -16.55 34.01
C PRO A 16 -24.67 -15.05 33.70
N LYS A 17 -23.63 -14.41 34.25
CA LYS A 17 -22.82 -13.45 33.49
C LYS A 17 -21.93 -14.28 32.56
N GLN A 18 -22.50 -14.74 31.46
CA GLN A 18 -21.82 -15.19 30.24
C GLN A 18 -22.89 -15.08 29.15
N GLN A 19 -22.74 -14.22 28.16
CA GLN A 19 -21.82 -14.53 27.08
C GLN A 19 -21.07 -13.28 26.61
N GLN A 20 -19.76 -13.28 26.85
CA GLN A 20 -18.82 -12.44 26.14
C GLN A 20 -18.86 -12.74 24.63
N ALA A 21 -18.76 -11.68 23.83
CA ALA A 21 -17.86 -11.63 22.66
C ALA A 21 -17.94 -12.80 21.65
N SER A 22 -19.10 -13.02 21.00
CA SER A 22 -19.20 -14.00 19.90
C SER A 22 -19.68 -13.47 18.54
N ASN A 23 -19.98 -12.19 18.37
CA ASN A 23 -20.41 -11.65 17.06
C ASN A 23 -19.35 -10.81 16.31
N ASN A 24 -18.24 -10.45 16.97
CA ASN A 24 -17.27 -9.52 16.42
C ASN A 24 -16.62 -10.02 15.11
N LYS A 25 -16.43 -11.35 14.95
CA LYS A 25 -15.73 -11.90 13.77
C LYS A 25 -16.58 -11.88 12.50
N GLN A 26 -17.90 -12.02 12.60
CA GLN A 26 -18.78 -11.98 11.41
C GLN A 26 -19.09 -10.55 11.00
N ASP A 27 -19.30 -9.65 11.97
CA ASP A 27 -19.53 -8.23 11.70
C ASP A 27 -18.30 -7.56 11.06
N ILE A 28 -17.09 -7.87 11.54
CA ILE A 28 -15.82 -7.40 10.93
C ILE A 28 -15.66 -7.95 9.51
N LYS A 29 -15.97 -9.24 9.29
CA LYS A 29 -15.84 -9.85 7.96
C LYS A 29 -16.76 -9.17 6.95
N MET A 30 -18.03 -8.97 7.31
CA MET A 30 -18.99 -8.28 6.45
C MET A 30 -18.61 -6.82 6.19
N SER A 31 -18.10 -6.11 7.20
CA SER A 31 -17.57 -4.75 7.04
C SER A 31 -16.40 -4.72 6.06
N SER A 32 -15.44 -5.64 6.17
CA SER A 32 -14.28 -5.70 5.27
C SER A 32 -14.66 -6.05 3.82
N GLU A 33 -15.71 -6.87 3.63
CA GLU A 33 -16.23 -7.18 2.28
C GLU A 33 -16.96 -5.97 1.67
N GLN A 34 -17.66 -5.17 2.49
CA GLN A 34 -18.29 -3.93 2.06
C GLN A 34 -17.25 -2.89 1.67
N GLU A 35 -16.21 -2.69 2.48
CA GLU A 35 -15.09 -1.80 2.19
C GLU A 35 -14.38 -2.19 0.88
N ARG A 36 -14.12 -3.49 0.67
CA ARG A 36 -13.53 -3.98 -0.59
C ARG A 36 -14.40 -3.67 -1.80
N LYS A 37 -15.73 -3.83 -1.69
CA LYS A 37 -16.67 -3.50 -2.77
C LYS A 37 -16.72 -2.00 -3.06
N GLU A 38 -16.65 -1.17 -2.03
CA GLU A 38 -16.60 0.29 -2.18
C GLU A 38 -15.30 0.72 -2.88
N LEU A 39 -14.17 0.16 -2.46
CA LEU A 39 -12.87 0.39 -3.11
C LEU A 39 -12.86 -0.10 -4.55
N ASP A 40 -13.51 -1.23 -4.85
CA ASP A 40 -13.69 -1.71 -6.22
C ASP A 40 -14.55 -0.77 -7.07
N ALA A 41 -15.63 -0.20 -6.51
CA ALA A 41 -16.46 0.76 -7.22
C ALA A 41 -15.66 2.03 -7.59
N ARG A 42 -14.90 2.57 -6.63
CA ARG A 42 -13.99 3.70 -6.84
C ARG A 42 -12.90 3.40 -7.87
N ALA A 43 -12.30 2.20 -7.81
CA ALA A 43 -11.32 1.77 -8.81
C ALA A 43 -11.92 1.67 -10.23
N LYS A 44 -13.20 1.26 -10.36
CA LYS A 44 -13.91 1.24 -11.65
C LYS A 44 -14.15 2.63 -12.23
N GLU A 45 -14.37 3.62 -11.38
CA GLU A 45 -14.46 5.04 -11.76
C GLU A 45 -13.11 5.63 -12.18
N GLY A 46 -12.02 4.87 -12.03
CA GLY A 46 -10.67 5.27 -12.42
C GLY A 46 -9.88 5.93 -11.29
N GLU A 47 -10.40 5.93 -10.07
CA GLU A 47 -9.69 6.42 -8.89
C GLU A 47 -8.52 5.50 -8.52
N GLU A 48 -7.42 6.08 -8.04
CA GLU A 48 -6.31 5.34 -7.46
C GLU A 48 -6.58 5.07 -5.98
N VAL A 49 -7.09 3.87 -5.68
CA VAL A 49 -7.35 3.39 -4.32
C VAL A 49 -6.13 2.71 -3.69
N VAL A 50 -5.14 2.31 -4.50
CA VAL A 50 -3.83 1.80 -4.04
C VAL A 50 -2.72 2.67 -4.62
N LYS A 51 -1.84 3.18 -3.75
CA LYS A 51 -0.68 3.99 -4.18
C LYS A 51 0.22 3.23 -5.14
N GLY A 52 0.46 3.81 -6.32
CA GLY A 52 1.23 3.19 -7.38
C GLY A 52 0.46 2.10 -8.14
N GLY A 53 -0.83 1.92 -7.86
CA GLY A 53 -1.71 0.92 -8.48
C GLY A 53 -2.56 1.44 -9.63
N ARG A 54 -2.45 2.73 -10.00
CA ARG A 54 -3.26 3.36 -11.04
C ARG A 54 -3.28 2.56 -12.35
N GLY A 55 -4.47 2.46 -12.96
CA GLY A 55 -4.73 1.76 -14.23
C GLY A 55 -5.54 0.46 -14.09
N GLY A 56 -5.62 -0.11 -12.88
CA GLY A 56 -6.49 -1.24 -12.58
C GLY A 56 -7.93 -0.80 -12.28
N LYS A 57 -8.93 -1.53 -12.78
CA LYS A 57 -10.37 -1.26 -12.57
C LYS A 57 -10.95 -1.94 -11.31
N THR A 58 -10.12 -2.60 -10.51
CA THR A 58 -10.49 -3.25 -9.25
C THR A 58 -9.38 -3.01 -8.23
N LEU A 59 -9.70 -3.08 -6.94
CA LEU A 59 -8.74 -3.00 -5.84
C LEU A 59 -7.61 -4.01 -6.06
N GLU A 60 -7.94 -5.27 -6.31
CA GLU A 60 -6.98 -6.35 -6.55
C GLU A 60 -6.07 -6.05 -7.75
N ALA A 61 -6.62 -5.52 -8.86
CA ALA A 61 -5.81 -5.14 -10.01
C ALA A 61 -4.84 -4.00 -9.67
N GLN A 62 -5.26 -3.03 -8.87
CA GLN A 62 -4.38 -1.96 -8.43
C GLN A 62 -3.29 -2.46 -7.46
N GLU A 63 -3.62 -3.38 -6.56
CA GLU A 63 -2.65 -4.04 -5.68
C GLU A 63 -1.57 -4.76 -6.49
N HIS A 64 -1.96 -5.59 -7.46
CA HIS A 64 -1.01 -6.29 -8.33
C HIS A 64 -0.15 -5.34 -9.17
N LEU A 65 -0.72 -4.24 -9.67
CA LEU A 65 0.04 -3.24 -10.42
C LEU A 65 1.05 -2.52 -9.52
N ALA A 66 0.64 -2.12 -8.32
CA ALA A 66 1.52 -1.49 -7.35
C ALA A 66 2.66 -2.42 -6.94
N GLU A 67 2.34 -3.68 -6.65
CA GLU A 67 3.31 -4.72 -6.32
C GLU A 67 4.29 -4.96 -7.47
N GLY A 68 3.78 -5.13 -8.70
CA GLY A 68 4.59 -5.34 -9.90
C GLY A 68 5.53 -4.17 -10.18
N ARG A 69 5.06 -2.93 -10.04
CA ARG A 69 5.89 -1.71 -10.20
C ARG A 69 6.97 -1.60 -9.12
N SER A 70 6.63 -1.91 -7.87
CA SER A 70 7.58 -1.95 -6.76
C SER A 70 8.67 -2.98 -7.00
N LYS A 71 8.29 -4.23 -7.29
CA LYS A 71 9.23 -5.32 -7.58
C LYS A 71 10.11 -5.00 -8.79
N GLY A 72 9.53 -4.50 -9.89
CA GLY A 72 10.28 -4.10 -11.07
C GLY A 72 11.33 -3.01 -10.76
N GLY A 73 10.95 -2.00 -9.97
CA GLY A 73 11.88 -0.96 -9.50
C GLY A 73 13.01 -1.51 -8.63
N GLN A 74 12.70 -2.43 -7.71
CA GLN A 74 13.70 -3.11 -6.87
C GLN A 74 14.65 -3.99 -7.69
N THR A 75 14.12 -4.76 -8.64
CA THR A 75 14.95 -5.56 -9.57
C THR A 75 15.89 -4.67 -10.35
N ARG A 76 15.38 -3.57 -10.92
CA ARG A 76 16.20 -2.60 -11.63
C ARG A 76 17.27 -1.98 -10.73
N ALA A 77 16.90 -1.67 -9.48
CA ALA A 77 17.85 -1.13 -8.52
C ALA A 77 18.97 -2.09 -8.16
N SER A 78 18.65 -3.37 -7.99
CA SER A 78 19.64 -4.42 -7.76
C SER A 78 20.58 -4.58 -8.96
N GLN A 79 20.05 -4.54 -10.18
CA GLN A 79 20.85 -4.66 -11.41
C GLN A 79 21.83 -3.49 -11.62
N LEU A 80 21.41 -2.26 -11.30
CA LEU A 80 22.21 -1.06 -11.53
C LEU A 80 23.15 -0.71 -10.37
N GLY A 81 22.76 -1.09 -9.15
CA GLY A 81 23.45 -0.66 -7.94
C GLY A 81 23.43 0.86 -7.75
N LYS A 82 24.28 1.33 -6.83
CA LYS A 82 24.40 2.76 -6.50
C LYS A 82 24.98 3.57 -7.66
N GLU A 83 26.04 3.08 -8.29
CA GLU A 83 26.74 3.77 -9.38
C GLU A 83 25.82 4.00 -10.58
N GLY A 84 25.05 2.99 -11.01
CA GLY A 84 24.14 3.13 -12.14
C GLY A 84 23.07 4.20 -11.93
N TYR A 85 22.52 4.31 -10.72
CA TYR A 85 21.59 5.40 -10.37
C TYR A 85 22.27 6.76 -10.24
N GLN A 86 23.50 6.82 -9.75
CA GLN A 86 24.26 8.06 -9.67
C GLN A 86 24.52 8.64 -11.07
N GLU A 87 24.99 7.82 -12.01
CA GLU A 87 25.23 8.24 -13.39
C GLU A 87 23.91 8.59 -14.12
N MET A 88 22.83 7.83 -13.89
CA MET A 88 21.52 8.15 -14.42
C MET A 88 20.97 9.48 -13.88
N GLY A 89 21.14 9.73 -12.58
CA GLY A 89 20.76 10.98 -11.92
C GLY A 89 21.60 12.17 -12.40
N LYS A 90 22.91 11.98 -12.57
CA LYS A 90 23.83 12.96 -13.15
C LYS A 90 23.39 13.36 -14.56
N LYS A 91 23.06 12.38 -15.41
CA LYS A 91 22.48 12.63 -16.73
C LYS A 91 21.16 13.37 -16.64
N GLY A 92 20.25 12.92 -15.78
CA GLY A 92 18.93 13.53 -15.59
C GLY A 92 19.01 15.00 -15.19
N GLY A 93 19.85 15.33 -14.21
CA GLY A 93 20.04 16.70 -13.69
C GLY A 93 20.68 17.68 -14.69
N LEU A 94 21.26 17.19 -15.79
CA LEU A 94 21.77 18.02 -16.87
C LEU A 94 20.72 18.36 -17.93
N SER A 95 19.57 17.67 -17.92
CA SER A 95 18.51 17.88 -18.91
C SER A 95 17.89 19.26 -18.76
N THR A 96 17.57 19.89 -19.89
CA THR A 96 16.88 21.19 -19.95
C THR A 96 15.62 21.05 -20.80
N ASN A 97 14.82 22.11 -20.92
CA ASN A 97 13.65 22.10 -21.82
C ASN A 97 14.04 21.98 -23.30
N GLU A 98 15.27 22.34 -23.65
CA GLU A 98 15.75 22.44 -25.04
C GLU A 98 16.65 21.27 -25.45
N GLU A 99 17.40 20.70 -24.49
CA GLU A 99 18.40 19.66 -24.73
C GLU A 99 18.22 18.49 -23.77
N SER A 100 18.43 17.27 -24.27
CA SER A 100 18.46 16.08 -23.42
C SER A 100 19.70 16.08 -22.52
N GLY A 101 19.63 15.44 -21.36
CA GLY A 101 20.76 15.37 -20.43
C GLY A 101 22.04 14.76 -21.02
N GLY A 102 21.93 13.89 -22.02
CA GLY A 102 23.08 13.33 -22.72
C GLY A 102 23.74 14.30 -23.69
N GLU A 103 22.95 15.11 -24.41
CA GLU A 103 23.45 16.17 -25.29
C GLU A 103 24.09 17.29 -24.47
N ALA A 104 23.41 17.71 -23.40
CA ALA A 104 23.90 18.72 -22.47
C ALA A 104 25.20 18.29 -21.78
N ALA A 105 25.33 17.00 -21.41
CA ALA A 105 26.57 16.45 -20.86
C ALA A 105 27.74 16.58 -21.84
N LYS A 106 27.55 16.19 -23.11
CA LYS A 106 28.58 16.30 -24.16
C LYS A 106 29.00 17.75 -24.40
N LYS A 107 28.04 18.67 -24.50
CA LYS A 107 28.29 20.10 -24.72
C LYS A 107 29.06 20.75 -23.56
N LYS A 108 28.75 20.36 -22.32
CA LYS A 108 29.39 20.87 -21.10
C LYS A 108 30.70 20.14 -20.76
N GLY A 109 31.09 19.12 -21.53
CA GLY A 109 32.26 18.29 -21.23
C GLY A 109 32.11 17.47 -19.95
N VAL A 110 30.88 17.17 -19.53
CA VAL A 110 30.62 16.32 -18.37
C VAL A 110 30.64 14.87 -18.81
N ASP A 111 31.59 14.10 -18.26
CA ASP A 111 31.65 12.67 -18.50
C ASP A 111 30.49 11.96 -17.78
N VAL A 112 29.73 11.15 -18.51
CA VAL A 112 28.60 10.37 -17.98
C VAL A 112 28.76 8.95 -18.50
N ASP A 113 28.99 8.00 -17.59
CA ASP A 113 29.19 6.61 -17.98
C ASP A 113 27.85 5.92 -18.22
N GLU A 114 27.38 5.98 -19.47
CA GLU A 114 26.12 5.36 -19.86
C GLU A 114 26.12 3.83 -19.77
N SER A 115 27.31 3.20 -19.74
CA SER A 115 27.43 1.73 -19.63
C SER A 115 26.97 1.22 -18.26
N LYS A 116 26.96 2.08 -17.24
CA LYS A 116 26.54 1.76 -15.86
C LYS A 116 25.04 1.61 -15.70
N PHE A 117 24.25 2.11 -16.66
CA PHE A 117 22.80 2.05 -16.57
C PHE A 117 22.07 1.64 -17.84
N LYS A 118 22.73 1.59 -19.00
CA LYS A 118 22.14 1.00 -20.21
C LYS A 118 22.46 -0.48 -20.30
N THR A 119 21.48 -1.27 -20.70
CA THR A 119 21.72 -2.66 -21.13
C THR A 119 22.32 -2.63 -22.54
N LYS A 120 23.26 -3.55 -22.81
CA LYS A 120 23.79 -3.74 -24.17
C LYS A 120 22.63 -4.23 -25.05
N SER A 121 22.39 -3.56 -26.18
CA SER A 121 21.45 -3.97 -27.22
C SER A 121 22.12 -4.92 -28.20
#